data_AF-A0A5C7B0F8-F1
#
_entry.id   AF-A0A5C7B0F8-F1
#
_cell.length_a   1.000
_cell.length_b   1.000
_cell.length_c   1.000
_cell.angle_alpha   90.00
_cell.angle_beta   90.00
_cell.angle_gamma   90.00
#
_symmetry.space_group_name_H-M   'P 1'
#
loop_
_entity.id
_entity.type
_entity.pdbx_description
1 polymer ?
#
loop_
_entity_poly.entity_id
_entity_poly.type
_entity_poly.pdbx_seq_one_letter_code
_entity_poly.pdbx_strand_id
1 'polypeptide(L)'
;MKKSMRSKLGMMTLAGSVLMASCVPTMEEPTQLQQVTESEVLANPTSSTDLNARKSVEKNYFERFANQLAQVDENGYPTFDFPAYLPGTGTGNSSHMGKASTFINQFASPGENGLGTVGAPVTQFYSEQLEALGIVVDNPEVSSVTTDGKGNSVWFKNIQNTITASSEEKIDFEAEVEIVGGTGKFENASGAGTVIGYFNPTNGQGMSTIQGRIEY
;
A
#
# COMPACT_ATOMS: atom_id res chain seq x y z
N MET A 1 37.64 -11.75 -75.37
CA MET A 1 37.31 -10.48 -76.05
C MET A 1 36.17 -9.79 -75.30
N LYS A 2 36.27 -8.46 -75.21
CA LYS A 2 35.27 -7.45 -74.79
C LYS A 2 35.01 -7.20 -73.29
N LYS A 3 35.56 -6.05 -72.89
CA LYS A 3 35.36 -5.19 -71.72
C LYS A 3 33.90 -4.71 -71.55
N SER A 4 33.71 -4.04 -70.40
CA SER A 4 32.88 -2.84 -70.17
C SER A 4 31.50 -3.14 -69.57
N MET A 5 30.92 -2.38 -68.63
CA MET A 5 31.21 -1.03 -68.16
C MET A 5 30.49 -0.78 -66.82
N ARG A 6 31.02 0.15 -66.02
CA ARG A 6 30.44 0.70 -64.78
C ARG A 6 29.20 1.58 -65.06
N SER A 7 28.29 1.67 -64.09
CA SER A 7 27.61 2.93 -63.68
C SER A 7 26.90 2.66 -62.34
N LYS A 8 27.32 3.19 -61.19
CA LYS A 8 27.11 4.54 -60.64
C LYS A 8 25.62 4.98 -60.58
N LEU A 9 25.23 5.27 -59.33
CA LEU A 9 24.52 6.46 -58.84
C LEU A 9 22.99 6.41 -58.66
N GLY A 10 22.58 6.91 -57.49
CA GLY A 10 21.23 7.37 -57.15
C GLY A 10 20.45 6.36 -56.29
N MET A 11 19.76 6.73 -55.22
CA MET A 11 19.40 8.05 -54.72
C MET A 11 18.79 7.85 -53.33
N MET A 12 19.09 8.77 -52.41
CA MET A 12 18.44 8.95 -51.11
C MET A 12 16.91 8.92 -51.22
N THR A 13 16.26 8.29 -50.24
CA THR A 13 14.90 8.54 -49.72
C THR A 13 14.80 7.69 -48.44
N LEU A 14 14.19 8.10 -47.34
CA LEU A 14 13.53 9.31 -46.90
C LEU A 14 13.51 9.18 -45.36
N ALA A 15 13.73 10.28 -44.65
CA ALA A 15 13.56 10.35 -43.21
C ALA A 15 12.13 9.90 -42.81
N GLY A 16 12.03 9.11 -41.74
CA GLY A 16 10.78 8.69 -41.14
C GLY A 16 10.96 8.56 -39.63
N SER A 17 10.90 9.71 -38.96
CA SER A 17 11.01 9.90 -37.53
C SER A 17 9.97 9.09 -36.75
N VAL A 18 10.41 8.27 -35.79
CA VAL A 18 9.57 7.82 -34.68
C VAL A 18 10.35 8.09 -33.39
N LEU A 19 10.30 9.34 -32.94
CA LEU A 19 10.54 9.67 -31.53
C LEU A 19 9.16 9.89 -30.92
N MET A 20 8.57 8.82 -30.40
CA MET A 20 7.42 8.94 -29.51
C MET A 20 7.93 9.57 -28.22
N ALA A 21 7.81 10.90 -28.13
CA ALA A 21 7.92 11.63 -26.89
C ALA A 21 6.79 11.16 -25.97
N SER A 22 7.12 10.34 -24.98
CA SER A 22 6.22 10.02 -23.89
C SER A 22 6.04 11.29 -23.04
N CYS A 23 4.95 12.00 -23.26
CA CYS A 23 4.43 12.96 -22.30
C CYS A 23 3.98 12.18 -21.05
N VAL A 24 4.89 12.06 -20.07
CA VAL A 24 4.48 11.82 -18.69
C VAL A 24 3.85 13.13 -18.22
N PRO A 25 2.58 13.15 -17.80
CA PRO A 25 2.07 14.30 -17.08
C PRO A 25 2.80 14.33 -15.74
N THR A 26 3.71 15.29 -15.58
CA THR A 26 4.30 15.64 -14.29
C THR A 26 3.14 16.04 -13.38
N MET A 27 2.72 15.14 -12.49
CA MET A 27 1.83 15.51 -11.39
C MET A 27 2.56 16.55 -10.54
N GLU A 28 2.06 17.77 -10.54
CA GLU A 28 2.44 18.78 -9.57
C GLU A 28 1.99 18.29 -8.19
N GLU A 29 2.95 18.10 -7.29
CA GLU A 29 2.67 17.91 -5.87
C GLU A 29 2.02 19.20 -5.31
N PRO A 30 0.89 19.10 -4.60
CA PRO A 30 0.33 20.25 -3.92
C PRO A 30 1.25 20.68 -2.77
N THR A 31 1.51 21.98 -2.73
CA THR A 31 2.28 22.69 -1.71
C THR A 31 1.82 22.31 -0.30
N GLN A 32 2.73 21.78 0.51
CA GLN A 32 2.47 21.50 1.92
C GLN A 32 2.21 22.81 2.67
N LEU A 33 0.97 23.03 3.09
CA LEU A 33 0.67 24.02 4.12
C LEU A 33 1.11 23.46 5.47
N GLN A 34 2.32 23.85 5.84
CA GLN A 34 2.93 23.61 7.13
C GLN A 34 2.20 24.46 8.18
N GLN A 35 1.39 23.83 9.04
CA GLN A 35 0.97 24.43 10.30
C GLN A 35 1.41 23.49 11.43
N VAL A 36 2.70 23.64 11.78
CA VAL A 36 3.29 23.02 12.98
C VAL A 36 2.67 23.71 14.18
N THR A 37 1.80 23.00 14.89
CA THR A 37 1.49 23.37 16.28
C THR A 37 2.34 22.48 17.15
N GLU A 38 3.50 23.01 17.51
CA GLU A 38 4.39 22.46 18.51
C GLU A 38 3.73 22.69 19.88
N SER A 39 3.35 21.60 20.57
CA SER A 39 3.08 21.60 22.01
C SER A 39 3.28 20.18 22.55
N GLU A 40 4.36 20.05 23.30
CA GLU A 40 4.80 18.88 24.08
C GLU A 40 3.75 18.44 25.11
N VAL A 41 3.75 17.16 25.48
CA VAL A 41 3.55 16.77 26.89
C VAL A 41 4.45 15.60 27.25
N LEU A 42 5.25 15.82 28.30
CA LEU A 42 6.09 14.89 29.05
C LEU A 42 5.48 13.48 29.20
N ALA A 43 6.21 12.45 28.78
CA ALA A 43 6.04 11.11 29.30
C ALA A 43 6.87 10.94 30.58
N ASN A 44 6.20 10.66 31.71
CA ASN A 44 6.82 10.29 32.98
C ASN A 44 7.77 9.10 32.80
N PRO A 45 9.03 9.16 33.25
CA PRO A 45 9.93 8.01 33.16
C PRO A 45 9.61 7.01 34.27
N THR A 46 8.86 5.95 33.95
CA THR A 46 8.94 4.70 34.71
C THR A 46 10.39 4.20 34.66
N SER A 47 10.98 3.95 35.82
CA SER A 47 12.38 3.52 35.93
C SER A 47 12.53 2.10 35.38
N SER A 48 13.17 1.95 34.21
CA SER A 48 13.79 0.68 33.84
C SER A 48 15.22 0.70 34.39
N THR A 49 15.63 -0.40 35.03
CA THR A 49 16.99 -0.64 35.54
C THR A 49 17.96 -1.08 34.43
N ASP A 50 17.58 -0.93 33.17
CA ASP A 50 18.38 -1.32 32.01
C ASP A 50 18.78 -0.07 31.22
N LEU A 51 20.06 0.28 31.29
CA LEU A 51 20.63 1.46 30.65
C LEU A 51 20.67 1.35 29.11
N ASN A 52 20.44 0.15 28.56
CA ASN A 52 20.45 -0.11 27.12
C ASN A 52 19.08 -0.43 26.53
N ALA A 53 18.03 -0.55 27.34
CA ALA A 53 16.67 -0.67 26.84
C ALA A 53 16.23 0.69 26.29
N ARG A 54 16.20 0.83 24.96
CA ARG A 54 15.49 1.96 24.33
C ARG A 54 14.05 1.87 24.81
N LYS A 55 13.62 2.85 25.59
CA LYS A 55 12.23 2.95 26.02
C LYS A 55 11.37 3.06 24.77
N SER A 56 10.38 2.18 24.68
CA SER A 56 9.31 2.30 23.70
C SER A 56 8.62 3.66 23.87
N VAL A 57 8.36 4.35 22.76
CA VAL A 57 7.72 5.68 22.80
C VAL A 57 6.52 5.67 21.87
N GLU A 58 5.36 6.04 22.42
CA GLU A 58 4.13 6.22 21.67
C GLU A 58 4.19 7.50 20.81
N LYS A 59 3.94 7.36 19.51
CA LYS A 59 4.07 8.39 18.48
C LYS A 59 2.80 8.44 17.63
N ASN A 60 2.52 9.60 17.03
CA ASN A 60 1.48 9.71 16.00
C ASN A 60 1.87 8.90 14.78
N TYR A 61 0.92 8.19 14.19
CA TYR A 61 1.11 7.38 13.00
C TYR A 61 0.18 7.85 11.89
N PHE A 62 0.74 8.11 10.72
CA PHE A 62 -0.01 8.58 9.57
C PHE A 62 0.50 7.93 8.28
N GLU A 63 -0.40 7.42 7.45
CA GLU A 63 -0.05 6.95 6.12
C GLU A 63 -1.07 7.39 5.08
N ARG A 64 -0.65 7.51 3.82
CA ARG A 64 -1.54 7.75 2.68
C ARG A 64 -1.05 6.98 1.47
N PHE A 65 -1.93 6.19 0.87
CA PHE A 65 -1.64 5.33 -0.28
C PHE A 65 -2.63 5.52 -1.41
N ALA A 66 -2.13 5.42 -2.64
CA ALA A 66 -2.93 5.07 -3.80
C ALA A 66 -2.88 3.55 -3.96
N ASN A 67 -4.04 2.92 -4.01
CA ASN A 67 -4.19 1.47 -3.98
C ASN A 67 -4.80 0.93 -5.27
N GLN A 68 -4.49 -0.32 -5.56
CA GLN A 68 -5.09 -1.13 -6.61
C GLN A 68 -5.49 -2.47 -6.01
N LEU A 69 -6.79 -2.74 -5.98
CA LEU A 69 -7.36 -4.02 -5.57
C LEU A 69 -7.67 -4.90 -6.79
N ALA A 70 -7.68 -6.21 -6.60
CA ALA A 70 -8.21 -7.17 -7.56
C ALA A 70 -9.23 -8.07 -6.87
N GLN A 71 -10.32 -8.42 -7.54
CA GLN A 71 -11.29 -9.38 -7.03
C GLN A 71 -10.92 -10.78 -7.54
N VAL A 72 -10.59 -11.68 -6.60
CA VAL A 72 -10.14 -13.04 -6.91
C VAL A 72 -10.82 -14.08 -6.01
N ASP A 73 -10.87 -15.32 -6.47
CA ASP A 73 -11.27 -16.46 -5.64
C ASP A 73 -10.18 -16.89 -4.66
N GLU A 74 -10.41 -17.96 -3.91
CA GLU A 74 -9.46 -18.49 -2.93
C GLU A 74 -8.10 -18.92 -3.53
N ASN A 75 -8.08 -19.23 -4.82
CA ASN A 75 -6.90 -19.70 -5.56
C ASN A 75 -6.20 -18.54 -6.31
N GLY A 76 -6.71 -17.31 -6.21
CA GLY A 76 -6.16 -16.14 -6.88
C GLY A 76 -6.61 -15.96 -8.32
N TYR A 77 -7.62 -16.70 -8.78
CA TYR A 77 -8.18 -16.49 -10.11
C TYR A 77 -9.19 -15.33 -10.09
N PRO A 78 -9.18 -14.43 -11.10
CA PRO A 78 -10.16 -13.35 -11.18
C PRO A 78 -11.60 -13.86 -11.11
N THR A 79 -12.43 -13.20 -10.30
CA THR A 79 -13.86 -13.52 -10.14
C THR A 79 -14.69 -12.25 -10.07
N PHE A 80 -15.97 -12.36 -10.40
CA PHE A 80 -16.99 -11.31 -10.23
C PHE A 80 -18.03 -11.67 -9.18
N ASP A 81 -18.00 -12.92 -8.69
CA ASP A 81 -18.94 -13.40 -7.69
C ASP A 81 -18.38 -13.18 -6.27
N PHE A 82 -19.29 -13.08 -5.30
CA PHE A 82 -18.95 -13.11 -3.87
C PHE A 82 -19.40 -14.45 -3.25
N PRO A 83 -18.68 -14.98 -2.25
CA PRO A 83 -17.53 -14.36 -1.58
C PRO A 83 -16.25 -14.34 -2.44
N ALA A 84 -15.42 -13.33 -2.22
CA ALA A 84 -14.17 -13.14 -2.93
C ALA A 84 -13.11 -12.50 -2.02
N TYR A 85 -11.86 -12.69 -2.38
CA TYR A 85 -10.75 -11.95 -1.80
C TYR A 85 -10.48 -10.69 -2.61
N LEU A 86 -10.01 -9.66 -1.92
CA LEU A 86 -9.64 -8.36 -2.44
C LEU A 86 -8.15 -8.09 -2.12
N PRO A 87 -7.20 -8.89 -2.61
CA PRO A 87 -5.80 -8.56 -2.52
C PRO A 87 -5.53 -7.25 -3.26
N GLY A 88 -4.64 -6.45 -2.68
CA GLY A 88 -4.23 -5.20 -3.29
C GLY A 88 -2.83 -4.78 -2.90
N THR A 89 -2.31 -3.90 -3.74
CA THR A 89 -1.04 -3.21 -3.48
C THR A 89 -1.25 -1.71 -3.56
N GLY A 90 -0.39 -0.96 -2.90
CA GLY A 90 -0.40 0.49 -2.99
C GLY A 90 0.97 1.11 -2.84
N THR A 91 1.10 2.35 -3.28
CA THR A 91 2.30 3.17 -3.10
C THR A 91 1.93 4.51 -2.52
N GLY A 92 2.81 5.05 -1.67
CA GLY A 92 2.43 6.20 -0.86
C GLY A 92 3.52 6.66 0.09
N ASN A 93 3.08 7.36 1.14
CA ASN A 93 3.95 7.85 2.20
C ASN A 93 3.45 7.43 3.57
N SER A 94 4.41 7.12 4.44
CA SER A 94 4.23 6.82 5.85
C SER A 94 5.03 7.83 6.67
N SER A 95 4.46 8.35 7.76
CA SER A 95 5.11 9.35 8.61
C SER A 95 6.43 8.85 9.21
N HIS A 96 6.59 7.53 9.34
CA HIS A 96 7.79 6.92 9.92
C HIS A 96 8.67 6.22 8.90
N MET A 97 8.22 5.97 7.67
CA MET A 97 9.03 5.31 6.63
C MET A 97 9.36 6.20 5.43
N GLY A 98 8.70 7.35 5.27
CA GLY A 98 8.76 8.12 4.04
C GLY A 98 8.03 7.38 2.92
N LYS A 99 8.63 7.28 1.73
CA LYS A 99 8.06 6.52 0.61
C LYS A 99 7.93 5.05 0.99
N ALA A 100 6.73 4.50 0.83
CA ALA A 100 6.42 3.14 1.23
C ALA A 100 5.53 2.45 0.18
N SER A 101 5.48 1.13 0.27
CA SER A 101 4.50 0.29 -0.42
C SER A 101 3.64 -0.43 0.62
N THR A 102 2.40 -0.72 0.27
CA THR A 102 1.48 -1.50 1.11
C THR A 102 0.99 -2.73 0.37
N PHE A 103 0.84 -3.84 1.08
CA PHE A 103 0.21 -5.07 0.63
C PHE A 103 -1.01 -5.30 1.51
N ILE A 104 -2.17 -5.55 0.93
CA ILE A 104 -3.45 -5.61 1.63
C ILE A 104 -4.18 -6.85 1.15
N ASN A 105 -4.88 -7.55 2.04
CA ASN A 105 -5.84 -8.57 1.66
C ASN A 105 -7.09 -8.44 2.53
N GLN A 106 -8.26 -8.44 1.90
CA GLN A 106 -9.56 -8.42 2.56
C GLN A 106 -10.42 -9.53 1.99
N PHE A 107 -11.29 -10.13 2.80
CA PHE A 107 -12.30 -11.07 2.36
C PHE A 107 -13.67 -10.39 2.35
N ALA A 108 -14.30 -10.35 1.19
CA ALA A 108 -15.61 -9.76 0.97
C ALA A 108 -16.67 -10.84 0.84
N SER A 109 -17.76 -10.73 1.59
CA SER A 109 -18.84 -11.71 1.58
C SER A 109 -20.22 -11.06 1.78
N PRO A 110 -21.31 -11.65 1.24
CA PRO A 110 -22.66 -11.16 1.50
C PRO A 110 -23.02 -11.36 2.98
N GLY A 111 -23.44 -10.30 3.66
CA GLY A 111 -23.97 -10.31 5.02
C GLY A 111 -25.41 -9.79 5.09
N GLU A 112 -25.97 -9.72 6.30
CA GLU A 112 -27.37 -9.32 6.54
C GLU A 112 -27.71 -7.92 6.00
N ASN A 113 -26.72 -7.01 5.98
CA ASN A 113 -26.88 -5.62 5.53
C ASN A 113 -26.25 -5.34 4.15
N GLY A 114 -25.98 -6.38 3.37
CA GLY A 114 -25.28 -6.28 2.09
C GLY A 114 -23.83 -6.76 2.15
N LEU A 115 -23.00 -6.32 1.22
CA LEU A 115 -21.59 -6.75 1.15
C LEU A 115 -20.83 -6.26 2.40
N GLY A 116 -20.22 -7.20 3.13
CA GLY A 116 -19.31 -6.93 4.23
C GLY A 116 -17.88 -7.30 3.86
N THR A 117 -16.91 -6.74 4.57
CA THR A 117 -15.49 -7.12 4.43
C THR A 117 -14.85 -7.34 5.78
N VAL A 118 -13.92 -8.30 5.83
CA VAL A 118 -13.07 -8.59 7.00
C VAL A 118 -11.62 -8.75 6.54
N GLY A 119 -10.66 -8.52 7.42
CA GLY A 119 -9.25 -8.79 7.11
C GLY A 119 -9.00 -10.26 6.77
N ALA A 120 -8.24 -10.50 5.71
CA ALA A 120 -7.77 -11.84 5.33
C ALA A 120 -6.24 -11.88 5.38
N PRO A 121 -5.60 -13.04 5.61
CA PRO A 121 -4.15 -13.13 5.73
C PRO A 121 -3.44 -12.55 4.50
N VAL A 122 -2.57 -11.57 4.70
CA VAL A 122 -1.82 -10.93 3.59
C VAL A 122 -0.92 -11.94 2.85
N THR A 123 -0.43 -12.94 3.58
CA THR A 123 0.45 -14.00 3.07
C THR A 123 -0.25 -14.96 2.12
N GLN A 124 -1.59 -14.95 2.05
CA GLN A 124 -2.35 -15.77 1.10
C GLN A 124 -1.98 -15.43 -0.35
N PHE A 125 -1.76 -14.16 -0.67
CA PHE A 125 -1.44 -13.70 -2.03
C PHE A 125 -0.07 -13.03 -2.15
N TYR A 126 0.55 -12.64 -1.04
CA TYR A 126 1.78 -11.85 -1.04
C TYR A 126 2.96 -12.47 -0.29
N SER A 127 2.91 -13.76 0.08
CA SER A 127 4.01 -14.43 0.80
C SER A 127 5.35 -14.30 0.06
N GLU A 128 5.42 -14.69 -1.21
CA GLU A 128 6.65 -14.63 -2.01
C GLU A 128 7.22 -13.21 -2.13
N GLN A 129 6.37 -12.21 -2.32
CA GLN A 129 6.76 -10.81 -2.45
C GLN A 129 7.28 -10.25 -1.12
N LEU A 130 6.63 -10.60 0.00
CA LEU A 130 7.08 -10.21 1.33
C LEU A 130 8.43 -10.88 1.68
N GLU A 131 8.58 -12.16 1.39
CA GLU A 131 9.84 -12.89 1.60
C GLU A 131 10.98 -12.32 0.77
N ALA A 132 10.72 -11.92 -0.48
CA ALA A 132 11.71 -11.25 -1.33
C ALA A 132 12.18 -9.89 -0.76
N LEU A 133 11.38 -9.26 0.11
CA LEU A 133 11.73 -8.05 0.86
C LEU A 133 12.38 -8.36 2.23
N GLY A 134 12.57 -9.63 2.56
CA GLY A 134 13.08 -10.08 3.87
C GLY A 134 12.04 -9.98 4.99
N ILE A 135 10.76 -9.94 4.66
CA ILE A 135 9.64 -9.84 5.60
C ILE A 135 8.96 -11.21 5.67
N VAL A 136 8.98 -11.83 6.86
CA VAL A 136 8.25 -13.06 7.14
C VAL A 136 7.14 -12.73 8.11
N VAL A 137 5.90 -12.97 7.70
CA VAL A 137 4.70 -12.74 8.52
C VAL A 137 4.14 -14.10 8.92
N ASP A 138 4.30 -14.46 10.19
CA ASP A 138 3.84 -15.72 10.77
C ASP A 138 2.47 -15.61 11.48
N ASN A 139 1.95 -14.38 11.61
CA ASN A 139 0.64 -14.12 12.19
C ASN A 139 -0.46 -14.08 11.11
N PRO A 140 -1.41 -15.05 11.10
CA PRO A 140 -2.49 -15.10 10.10
C PRO A 140 -3.52 -13.98 10.24
N GLU A 141 -3.55 -13.25 11.37
CA GLU A 141 -4.45 -12.11 11.56
C GLU A 141 -3.96 -10.84 10.84
N VAL A 142 -2.71 -10.85 10.35
CA VAL A 142 -2.15 -9.72 9.60
C VAL A 142 -2.79 -9.66 8.23
N SER A 143 -3.59 -8.63 8.03
CA SER A 143 -4.32 -8.38 6.79
C SER A 143 -3.68 -7.33 5.89
N SER A 144 -2.74 -6.55 6.44
CA SER A 144 -1.99 -5.57 5.67
C SER A 144 -0.57 -5.39 6.21
N VAL A 145 0.37 -5.11 5.31
CA VAL A 145 1.76 -4.80 5.62
C VAL A 145 2.16 -3.56 4.85
N THR A 146 2.64 -2.54 5.56
CA THR A 146 3.31 -1.39 4.95
C THR A 146 4.83 -1.55 5.11
N THR A 147 5.60 -1.31 4.05
CA THR A 147 7.06 -1.45 4.05
C THR A 147 7.77 -0.34 3.26
N ASP A 148 8.97 0.02 3.68
CA ASP A 148 9.87 0.91 2.96
C ASP A 148 10.71 0.21 1.86
N GLY A 149 10.55 -1.12 1.71
CA GLY A 149 11.33 -1.95 0.80
C GLY A 149 12.79 -2.16 1.22
N LYS A 150 13.17 -1.74 2.43
CA LYS A 150 14.53 -1.82 2.99
C LYS A 150 14.58 -2.60 4.30
N GLY A 151 13.58 -3.46 4.52
CA GLY A 151 13.47 -4.33 5.69
C GLY A 151 12.75 -3.71 6.88
N ASN A 152 12.26 -2.46 6.81
CA ASN A 152 11.32 -1.94 7.79
C ASN A 152 9.88 -2.21 7.32
N SER A 153 9.03 -2.66 8.23
CA SER A 153 7.61 -2.83 7.94
C SER A 153 6.74 -2.69 9.19
N VAL A 154 5.48 -2.32 9.00
CA VAL A 154 4.44 -2.25 10.03
C VAL A 154 3.28 -3.14 9.60
N TRP A 155 2.76 -3.95 10.52
CA TRP A 155 1.76 -4.98 10.24
C TRP A 155 0.43 -4.63 10.89
N PHE A 156 -0.65 -4.79 10.14
CA PHE A 156 -1.98 -4.39 10.57
C PHE A 156 -2.96 -5.56 10.55
N LYS A 157 -3.70 -5.66 11.65
CA LYS A 157 -4.90 -6.48 11.78
C LYS A 157 -6.12 -5.59 11.57
N ASN A 158 -7.02 -6.00 10.69
CA ASN A 158 -8.33 -5.35 10.54
C ASN A 158 -9.27 -5.85 11.64
N ILE A 159 -9.87 -4.95 12.41
CA ILE A 159 -10.81 -5.28 13.48
C ILE A 159 -12.25 -5.24 12.95
N GLN A 160 -12.60 -4.13 12.31
CA GLN A 160 -13.90 -3.90 11.71
C GLN A 160 -13.74 -3.06 10.46
N ASN A 161 -14.60 -3.30 9.46
CA ASN A 161 -14.71 -2.45 8.29
C ASN A 161 -16.17 -2.13 7.98
N THR A 162 -16.45 -0.85 7.74
CA THR A 162 -17.75 -0.35 7.29
C THR A 162 -17.59 0.18 5.88
N ILE A 163 -18.42 -0.28 4.95
CA ILE A 163 -18.43 0.22 3.57
C ILE A 163 -19.72 0.99 3.28
N THR A 164 -19.61 2.05 2.50
CA THR A 164 -20.76 2.85 2.03
C THR A 164 -20.62 3.06 0.53
N ALA A 165 -21.60 2.58 -0.24
CA ALA A 165 -21.67 2.85 -1.67
C ALA A 165 -22.11 4.30 -1.89
N SER A 166 -21.16 5.15 -2.29
CA SER A 166 -21.41 6.57 -2.56
C SER A 166 -21.80 6.81 -4.02
N SER A 167 -21.37 5.94 -4.93
CA SER A 167 -21.81 5.86 -6.33
C SER A 167 -21.50 4.48 -6.92
N GLU A 168 -21.89 4.22 -8.17
CA GLU A 168 -21.54 2.98 -8.89
C GLU A 168 -20.01 2.81 -9.06
N GLU A 169 -19.26 3.91 -9.07
CA GLU A 169 -17.81 3.93 -9.28
C GLU A 169 -17.03 4.22 -8.00
N LYS A 170 -17.69 4.34 -6.85
CA LYS A 170 -17.05 4.71 -5.59
C LYS A 170 -17.73 4.07 -4.39
N ILE A 171 -16.98 3.20 -3.72
CA ILE A 171 -17.29 2.67 -2.40
C ILE A 171 -16.32 3.33 -1.42
N ASP A 172 -16.87 4.12 -0.50
CA ASP A 172 -16.13 4.65 0.64
C ASP A 172 -16.04 3.57 1.73
N PHE A 173 -14.95 3.54 2.48
CA PHE A 173 -14.76 2.63 3.58
C PHE A 173 -14.09 3.29 4.78
N GLU A 174 -14.42 2.80 5.95
CA GLU A 174 -13.81 3.16 7.22
C GLU A 174 -13.57 1.89 8.02
N ALA A 175 -12.33 1.68 8.44
CA ALA A 175 -11.92 0.50 9.17
C ALA A 175 -11.12 0.85 10.43
N GLU A 176 -11.39 0.12 11.50
CA GLU A 176 -10.54 0.10 12.68
C GLU A 176 -9.43 -0.95 12.50
N VAL A 177 -8.19 -0.55 12.78
CA VAL A 177 -7.02 -1.42 12.65
C VAL A 177 -6.17 -1.40 13.91
N GLU A 178 -5.55 -2.54 14.18
CA GLU A 178 -4.54 -2.71 15.23
C GLU A 178 -3.19 -2.91 14.58
N ILE A 179 -2.16 -2.24 15.10
CA ILE A 179 -0.76 -2.51 14.75
C ILE A 179 -0.33 -3.68 15.62
N VAL A 180 0.03 -4.79 14.99
CA VAL A 180 0.30 -6.07 15.67
C VAL A 180 1.75 -6.55 15.49
N GLY A 181 2.61 -5.68 14.98
CA GLY A 181 4.03 -5.95 14.83
C GLY A 181 4.65 -5.22 13.65
N GLY A 182 5.83 -5.69 13.29
CA GLY A 182 6.65 -5.11 12.23
C GLY A 182 8.03 -5.72 12.18
N THR A 183 8.83 -5.24 11.24
CA THR A 183 10.25 -5.61 11.08
C THR A 183 11.16 -4.40 11.21
N GLY A 184 12.44 -4.65 11.45
CA GLY A 184 13.45 -3.60 11.55
C GLY A 184 13.20 -2.73 12.77
N LYS A 185 13.07 -1.41 12.58
CA LYS A 185 12.83 -0.51 13.71
C LYS A 185 11.45 -0.64 14.36
N PHE A 186 10.52 -1.35 13.73
CA PHE A 186 9.15 -1.57 14.23
C PHE A 186 8.96 -2.99 14.77
N GLU A 187 10.05 -3.69 15.07
CA GLU A 187 9.98 -4.98 15.76
C GLU A 187 9.21 -4.80 17.09
N ASN A 188 8.20 -5.64 17.31
CA ASN A 188 7.25 -5.55 18.43
C ASN A 188 6.40 -4.27 18.47
N ALA A 189 6.27 -3.54 17.36
CA ALA A 189 5.41 -2.37 17.32
C ALA A 189 3.96 -2.74 17.64
N SER A 190 3.30 -1.92 18.45
CA SER A 190 1.88 -2.04 18.78
C SER A 190 1.16 -0.72 18.61
N GLY A 191 -0.17 -0.74 18.51
CA GLY A 191 -0.95 0.48 18.40
C GLY A 191 -2.31 0.26 17.77
N ALA A 192 -3.00 1.36 17.49
CA ALA A 192 -4.32 1.34 16.87
C ALA A 192 -4.50 2.56 15.97
N GLY A 193 -5.39 2.43 15.00
CA GLY A 193 -5.74 3.53 14.11
C GLY A 193 -7.02 3.29 13.35
N THR A 194 -7.40 4.31 12.60
CA THR A 194 -8.53 4.28 11.68
C THR A 194 -7.98 4.42 10.27
N VAL A 195 -8.44 3.55 9.37
CA VAL A 195 -8.20 3.63 7.94
C VAL A 195 -9.46 4.17 7.29
N ILE A 196 -9.33 5.29 6.58
CA ILE A 196 -10.42 5.89 5.81
C ILE A 196 -9.98 5.89 4.35
N GLY A 197 -10.88 5.51 3.45
CA GLY A 197 -10.54 5.47 2.04
C GLY A 197 -11.73 5.26 1.13
N TYR A 198 -11.42 5.02 -0.13
CA TYR A 198 -12.39 4.58 -1.12
C TYR A 198 -11.72 3.71 -2.16
N PHE A 199 -12.53 2.93 -2.87
CA PHE A 199 -12.12 2.26 -4.09
C PHE A 199 -13.25 2.27 -5.12
N ASN A 200 -12.88 2.11 -6.39
CA ASN A 200 -13.81 1.92 -7.49
C ASN A 200 -14.03 0.40 -7.67
N PRO A 201 -15.27 -0.09 -7.52
CA PRO A 201 -15.55 -1.53 -7.57
C PRO A 201 -15.35 -2.14 -8.97
N THR A 202 -15.39 -1.33 -10.03
CA THR A 202 -15.25 -1.79 -11.42
C THR A 202 -13.79 -2.04 -11.80
N ASN A 203 -12.86 -1.26 -11.25
CA ASN A 203 -11.45 -1.34 -11.65
C ASN A 203 -10.47 -1.50 -10.48
N GLY A 204 -10.94 -1.50 -9.23
CA GLY A 204 -10.14 -1.68 -8.01
C GLY A 204 -9.26 -0.50 -7.60
N GLN A 205 -9.23 0.60 -8.35
CA GLN A 205 -8.42 1.77 -8.02
C GLN A 205 -8.99 2.52 -6.82
N GLY A 206 -8.13 2.98 -5.93
CA GLY A 206 -8.58 3.66 -4.72
C GLY A 206 -7.49 4.44 -4.00
N MET A 207 -7.86 4.99 -2.84
CA MET A 207 -6.92 5.58 -1.89
C MET A 207 -7.29 5.19 -0.47
N SER A 208 -6.29 5.13 0.39
CA SER A 208 -6.48 5.00 1.84
C SER A 208 -5.62 6.01 2.59
N THR A 209 -6.10 6.39 3.77
CA THR A 209 -5.36 7.17 4.75
C THR A 209 -5.47 6.47 6.09
N ILE A 210 -4.35 6.23 6.76
CA ILE A 210 -4.31 5.68 8.12
C ILE A 210 -3.97 6.80 9.08
N GLN A 211 -4.71 6.91 10.18
CA GLN A 211 -4.43 7.83 11.27
C GLN A 211 -4.51 7.09 12.60
N GLY A 212 -3.49 7.20 13.44
CA GLY A 212 -3.47 6.47 14.70
C GLY A 212 -2.27 6.76 15.58
N ARG A 213 -1.99 5.82 16.46
CA ARG A 213 -0.86 5.84 17.39
C ARG A 213 -0.08 4.54 17.24
N ILE A 214 1.24 4.65 17.29
CA ILE A 214 2.16 3.51 17.25
C ILE A 214 3.15 3.63 18.41
N GLU A 215 3.49 2.51 19.02
CA GLU A 215 4.48 2.38 20.09
C GLU A 215 5.59 1.42 19.63
N TYR A 216 6.84 1.89 19.64
CA TYR A 216 8.08 1.15 19.34
C TYR A 216 9.33 1.98 19.68
#